data_AF-A0A5N7MZ65-F1
#
_entry.id   AF-A0A5N7MZ65-F1
#
_cell.length_a   1.000
_cell.length_b   1.000
_cell.length_c   1.000
_cell.angle_alpha   90.00
_cell.angle_beta   90.00
_cell.angle_gamma   90.00
#
_symmetry.space_group_name_H-M   'P 1'
#
loop_
_entity.id
_entity.type
_entity.pdbx_description
1 polymer ?
#
loop_
_entity_poly.entity_id
_entity_poly.type
_entity_poly.pdbx_seq_one_letter_code
_entity_poly.pdbx_strand_id
1 'polypeptide(L)' 'MPSGRYVAYYRVSAARQGRSGLGLDAQRAAVHTYLSGGAWELVDEFVEVESGKRADRQQLAAALAACRLHRAV' A
#
# COMPACT_ATOMS: atom_id res chain seq x y z
N MET A 1 -18.64 7.89 -1.59
CA MET A 1 -17.57 8.52 -0.79
C MET A 1 -17.04 7.47 0.16
N PRO A 2 -15.80 6.99 0.00
CA PRO A 2 -15.16 6.11 0.98
C PRO A 2 -15.25 6.68 2.40
N SER A 3 -15.54 5.80 3.35
CA SER A 3 -15.57 6.11 4.77
C SER A 3 -14.90 5.00 5.57
N GLY A 4 -14.29 5.36 6.70
CA GLY A 4 -13.61 4.41 7.58
C GLY A 4 -12.08 4.48 7.50
N ARG A 5 -11.41 3.49 8.10
CA ARG A 5 -9.96 3.41 8.18
C ARG A 5 -9.43 2.49 7.09
N TYR A 6 -8.32 2.86 6.49
CA TYR A 6 -7.69 2.13 5.40
C TYR A 6 -6.22 1.89 5.69
N VAL A 7 -5.69 0.78 5.21
CA VAL A 7 -4.24 0.52 5.17
C VAL A 7 -3.83 0.38 3.71
N ALA A 8 -2.82 1.12 3.27
CA ALA A 8 -2.30 0.96 1.92
C ALA A 8 -1.13 -0.03 1.91
N TYR A 9 -1.12 -0.91 0.91
CA TYR A 9 -0.01 -1.80 0.63
C TYR A 9 0.42 -1.63 -0.83
N TYR A 10 1.67 -1.24 -1.03
CA TYR A 10 2.29 -1.03 -2.33
C TYR A 10 3.35 -2.08 -2.58
N ARG A 11 3.48 -2.53 -3.84
CA ARG A 11 4.54 -3.48 -4.21
C ARG A 11 5.22 -3.08 -5.51
N VAL A 12 6.54 -3.18 -5.54
CA VAL A 12 7.33 -3.03 -6.77
C VAL A 12 8.44 -4.07 -6.85
N SER A 13 8.68 -4.60 -8.05
CA SER A 13 9.77 -5.54 -8.29
C SER A 13 11.08 -4.80 -8.57
N ALA A 14 11.97 -4.74 -7.60
CA ALA A 14 13.26 -4.07 -7.78
C ALA A 14 14.30 -4.97 -8.45
N ALA A 15 14.57 -4.66 -9.73
CA ALA A 15 15.89 -4.83 -10.33
C ALA A 15 16.30 -3.57 -11.14
N ARG A 16 15.33 -2.82 -11.70
CA ARG A 16 15.60 -1.61 -12.50
C ARG A 16 14.61 -0.45 -12.29
N GLN A 17 13.45 -0.71 -11.67
CA GLN A 17 12.38 0.26 -11.46
C GLN A 17 12.42 1.00 -10.11
N GLY A 18 13.23 0.55 -9.14
CA GLY A 18 13.43 1.28 -7.88
C GLY A 18 14.15 2.62 -8.05
N ARG A 19 14.68 2.91 -9.24
CA ARG A 19 15.51 4.10 -9.50
C ARG A 19 14.72 5.33 -9.95
N SER A 20 13.45 5.17 -10.35
CA SER A 20 12.65 6.29 -10.87
C SER A 20 11.46 6.69 -9.99
N GLY A 21 11.06 5.90 -8.98
CA GLY A 21 9.90 6.22 -8.10
C GLY A 21 8.52 6.12 -8.78
N LEU A 22 8.48 6.21 -10.11
CA LEU A 22 7.27 6.28 -10.95
C LEU A 22 6.24 5.18 -10.67
N GLY A 23 6.67 3.96 -10.38
CA GLY A 23 5.78 2.83 -10.13
C GLY A 23 5.06 2.92 -8.77
N LEU A 24 5.71 3.49 -7.75
CA LEU A 24 5.11 3.67 -6.42
C LEU A 24 4.25 4.93 -6.38
N ASP A 25 4.73 6.02 -6.98
CA ASP A 25 3.99 7.28 -7.00
C ASP A 25 2.67 7.16 -7.76
N ALA A 26 2.66 6.42 -8.88
CA ALA A 26 1.41 6.11 -9.59
C ALA A 26 0.45 5.26 -8.75
N GLN A 27 0.95 4.31 -7.96
CA GLN A 27 0.11 3.51 -7.05
C GLN A 27 -0.46 4.37 -5.91
N ARG A 28 0.37 5.24 -5.30
CA ARG A 28 -0.10 6.19 -4.27
C ARG A 28 -1.17 7.12 -4.83
N ALA A 29 -0.94 7.69 -6.01
CA ALA A 29 -1.92 8.56 -6.68
C ALA A 29 -3.24 7.83 -6.96
N ALA A 30 -3.19 6.56 -7.36
CA ALA A 30 -4.37 5.73 -7.56
C ALA A 30 -5.12 5.46 -6.24
N VAL A 31 -4.41 5.18 -5.14
CA VAL A 31 -5.02 5.02 -3.80
C VAL A 31 -5.67 6.32 -3.34
N HIS A 32 -4.97 7.45 -3.44
CA HIS A 32 -5.54 8.75 -3.09
C HIS A 32 -6.74 9.13 -3.94
N THR A 33 -6.75 8.78 -5.22
CA THR A 33 -7.88 8.99 -6.11
C THR A 33 -9.05 8.09 -5.74
N TYR A 34 -8.80 6.83 -5.41
CA TYR A 34 -9.84 5.91 -4.94
C TYR A 34 -10.46 6.39 -3.62
N LEU A 35 -9.62 6.88 -2.72
CA LEU A 35 -10.04 7.46 -1.45
C LEU A 35 -10.64 8.86 -1.63
N SER A 36 -10.56 9.48 -2.80
CA SER A 36 -11.00 10.87 -2.96
C SER A 36 -12.49 11.05 -2.65
N GLY A 37 -12.77 12.07 -1.83
CA GLY A 37 -14.12 12.40 -1.37
C GLY A 37 -14.67 11.44 -0.31
N GLY A 38 -14.89 11.94 0.91
CA GLY A 38 -15.48 11.17 2.00
C GLY A 38 -14.78 11.40 3.33
N ALA A 39 -15.15 10.61 4.34
CA ALA A 39 -14.61 10.66 5.69
C ALA A 39 -13.77 9.40 5.94
N TRP A 40 -12.57 9.37 5.37
CA TRP A 40 -11.63 8.26 5.50
C TRP A 40 -10.36 8.69 6.22
N GLU A 41 -9.66 7.69 6.75
CA GLU A 41 -8.37 7.83 7.43
C GLU A 41 -7.44 6.73 6.90
N LEU A 42 -6.27 7.11 6.38
CA LEU A 42 -5.23 6.15 6.04
C LEU A 42 -4.37 5.96 7.29
N VAL A 43 -4.54 4.82 7.98
CA VAL A 43 -3.92 4.59 9.29
C VAL A 43 -2.48 4.09 9.18
N ASP A 44 -2.13 3.44 8.08
CA ASP A 44 -0.78 2.96 7.84
C ASP A 44 -0.52 2.71 6.34
N GLU A 45 0.76 2.73 5.95
CA GLU A 45 1.22 2.51 4.58
C GLU A 45 2.43 1.57 4.55
N PHE A 46 2.32 0.48 3.81
CA PHE A 46 3.36 -0.54 3.68
C PHE A 46 3.90 -0.59 2.25
N VAL A 47 5.22 -0.69 2.09
CA VAL A 47 5.87 -0.77 0.78
C VAL A 47 6.76 -2.01 0.71
N GLU A 48 6.43 -2.92 -0.19
CA GLU A 48 7.21 -4.13 -0.48
C GLU A 48 8.06 -3.91 -1.74
N VAL A 49 9.39 -3.96 -1.56
CA VAL A 49 10.35 -3.79 -2.66
C VAL A 49 11.13 -5.09 -2.83
N GLU A 50 10.65 -5.98 -3.71
CA GLU A 50 11.24 -7.31 -3.80
C GLU A 50 11.27 -7.88 -5.22
N SER A 51 12.41 -8.43 -5.63
CA SER A 51 12.55 -9.13 -6.92
C SER A 51 11.63 -10.35 -6.95
N GLY A 52 10.98 -10.62 -8.08
CA GLY A 52 9.94 -11.67 -8.21
C GLY A 52 10.36 -13.12 -7.92
N LYS A 53 11.62 -13.36 -7.52
CA LYS A 53 12.12 -14.66 -7.07
C LYS A 53 11.82 -14.97 -5.61
N ARG A 54 11.51 -13.98 -4.78
CA ARG A 54 11.15 -14.19 -3.37
C ARG A 54 9.65 -14.00 -3.17
N ALA A 55 9.07 -14.89 -2.38
CA ALA A 55 7.64 -14.97 -2.11
C ALA A 55 7.27 -14.51 -0.69
N ASP A 56 8.25 -14.15 0.12
CA ASP A 56 8.07 -13.80 1.52
C ASP A 56 7.56 -12.36 1.62
N ARG A 57 6.24 -12.20 1.52
CA ARG A 57 5.57 -10.89 1.55
C ARG A 57 5.40 -10.39 2.99
N GLN A 58 6.51 -10.07 3.64
CA GLN A 58 6.53 -9.62 5.04
C GLN A 58 5.69 -8.35 5.22
N GLN A 59 5.74 -7.42 4.26
CA GLN A 59 4.99 -6.17 4.35
C GLN A 59 3.50 -6.38 4.11
N LEU A 60 3.12 -7.37 3.30
CA LEU A 60 1.70 -7.75 3.18
C LEU A 60 1.17 -8.34 4.50
N ALA A 61 1.96 -9.18 5.17
CA ALA A 61 1.58 -9.73 6.46
C ALA A 61 1.41 -8.63 7.51
N ALA A 62 2.32 -7.64 7.53
CA ALA A 62 2.25 -6.48 8.40
C ALA A 62 0.99 -5.62 8.09
N ALA A 63 0.72 -5.35 6.81
CA ALA A 63 -0.48 -4.62 6.39
C ALA A 63 -1.77 -5.31 6.87
N LEU A 64 -1.87 -6.63 6.69
CA LEU A 64 -3.04 -7.39 7.16
C LEU A 64 -3.16 -7.42 8.69
N ALA A 65 -2.04 -7.38 9.42
CA ALA A 65 -2.06 -7.26 10.87
C ALA A 65 -2.54 -5.86 11.30
N ALA A 66 -2.10 -4.80 10.62
CA ALA A 66 -2.56 -3.43 10.84
C ALA A 66 -4.07 -3.29 10.56
N CYS A 67 -4.58 -3.88 9.47
CA CYS A 67 -6.02 -3.92 9.19
C CYS A 67 -6.82 -4.49 10.39
N ARG A 68 -6.35 -5.63 10.93
CA ARG A 68 -7.01 -6.27 12.09
C ARG A 68 -6.95 -5.42 13.35
N LEU A 69 -5.80 -4.80 13.62
CA LEU A 69 -5.60 -3.95 14.80
C LEU A 69 -6.48 -2.70 14.77
N HIS A 70 -6.51 -2.01 13.62
CA HIS A 70 -7.19 -0.73 13.48
C HIS A 70 -8.65 -0.85 13.05
N ARG A 71 -9.13 -2.07 12.77
CA ARG A 71 -10.42 -2.35 12.11
C ARG A 71 -10.52 -1.59 10.78
N ALA A 72 -9.43 -1.61 10.03
CA ALA A 72 -9.27 -0.95 8.75
C ALA A 72 -9.49 -1.94 7.60
N VAL A 73 -9.79 -1.40 6.42
CA VAL A 73 -9.95 -2.14 5.16
C VAL A 73 -8.71 -2.00 4.30
#